data_AF-S4PVK7-F1
#
_entry.id   AF-S4PVK7-F1
#
_cell.length_a   1.000
_cell.length_b   1.000
_cell.length_c   1.000
_cell.angle_alpha   90.00
_cell.angle_beta   90.00
_cell.angle_gamma   90.00
#
_symmetry.space_group_name_H-M   'P 1'
#
loop_
_entity.id
_entity.type
_entity.pdbx_description
1 polymer ?
#
loop_
_entity_poly.entity_id
_entity_poly.type
_entity_poly.pdbx_seq_one_letter_code
_entity_poly.pdbx_strand_id
1 'polypeptide(L)'
;MDRLGRKFFLVFATFSAGLCSAAMYFVYNKTNNLIVSAVFSSVISCGNASLDCLITEVFPTNLRATGVAISMVAARLGGIIGNVVIAALLDTYCPAPTFIVAVLLASGGLMCLFLPNTTRQALQ
;
A
#
# COMPACT_ATOMS: atom_id res chain seq x y z
N MET A 1 15.76 -3.86 6.94
CA MET A 1 14.83 -2.96 7.65
C MET A 1 15.52 -2.19 8.77
N ASP A 2 16.58 -2.73 9.37
CA ASP A 2 17.14 -2.23 10.65
C ASP A 2 18.08 -1.01 10.56
N ARG A 3 18.57 -0.66 9.36
CA ARG A 3 19.44 0.52 9.14
C ARG A 3 18.80 1.69 8.41
N LEU A 4 17.82 1.45 7.54
CA LEU A 4 17.24 2.47 6.64
C LEU A 4 15.91 3.06 7.15
N GLY A 5 15.36 2.55 8.25
CA GLY A 5 14.08 2.98 8.81
C GLY A 5 12.89 2.39 8.04
N ARG A 6 11.99 1.70 8.74
CA ARG A 6 10.81 1.06 8.14
C ARG A 6 9.90 2.04 7.40
N LYS A 7 9.82 3.30 7.87
CA LYS A 7 9.11 4.39 7.20
C LYS A 7 9.64 4.65 5.80
N PHE A 8 10.96 4.66 5.61
CA PHE A 8 11.58 4.90 4.31
C PHE A 8 11.25 3.78 3.33
N PHE A 9 11.30 2.52 3.80
CA PHE A 9 10.94 1.36 2.99
C PHE A 9 9.47 1.37 2.57
N LEU A 10 8.56 1.72 3.50
CA LEU A 10 7.13 1.82 3.22
C LEU A 10 6.83 2.90 2.18
N VAL A 11 7.39 4.11 2.37
CA VAL A 11 7.21 5.23 1.43
C VAL A 11 7.74 4.84 0.05
N PHE A 12 8.94 4.23 -0.02
CA PHE A 12 9.54 3.79 -1.28
C PHE A 12 8.68 2.71 -1.98
N ALA A 13 8.10 1.78 -1.22
CA ALA A 13 7.19 0.76 -1.74
C ALA A 13 5.90 1.40 -2.30
N THR A 14 5.27 2.32 -1.56
CA THR A 14 4.07 3.03 -2.08
C THR A 14 4.36 3.89 -3.30
N PHE A 15 5.55 4.52 -3.36
CA PHE A 15 5.94 5.36 -4.49
C PHE A 15 6.24 4.53 -5.74
N SER A 16 6.97 3.43 -5.59
CA SER A 16 7.28 2.51 -6.68
C SER A 16 6.03 1.78 -7.19
N ALA A 17 5.10 1.40 -6.31
CA ALA A 17 3.81 0.84 -6.73
C ALA A 17 2.92 1.87 -7.44
N GLY A 18 2.92 3.14 -7.00
CA GLY A 18 2.22 4.23 -7.69
C GLY A 18 2.79 4.49 -9.09
N LEU A 19 4.12 4.48 -9.22
CA LEU A 19 4.80 4.60 -10.51
C LEU A 19 4.51 3.42 -11.44
N CYS A 20 4.50 2.18 -10.91
CA CYS A 20 4.11 0.99 -11.68
C CYS A 20 2.66 1.07 -12.17
N SER A 21 1.73 1.55 -11.33
CA SER A 21 0.33 1.74 -11.72
C SER A 21 0.20 2.76 -12.86
N ALA A 22 0.91 3.88 -12.80
CA ALA A 22 0.95 4.86 -13.89
C ALA A 22 1.59 4.30 -15.17
N ALA A 23 2.66 3.51 -15.04
CA ALA A 23 3.31 2.86 -16.19
C ALA A 23 2.39 1.85 -16.88
N MET A 24 1.49 1.20 -16.13
CA MET A 24 0.50 0.25 -16.64
C MET A 24 -0.46 0.87 -17.67
N TYR A 25 -0.72 2.18 -17.56
CA TYR A 25 -1.54 2.92 -18.53
C TYR A 25 -0.89 3.01 -19.91
N PHE A 26 0.44 3.08 -19.98
CA PHE A 26 1.17 3.30 -21.23
C PHE A 26 1.49 2.00 -21.97
N VAL A 27 1.20 0.84 -21.37
CA VAL A 27 1.64 -0.46 -21.88
C VAL A 27 0.51 -1.16 -22.62
N TYR A 28 0.63 -1.23 -23.95
CA TYR A 28 -0.30 -1.94 -24.84
C TYR A 28 0.09 -3.40 -25.15
N ASN A 29 1.32 -3.82 -24.80
CA ASN A 29 1.82 -5.18 -25.10
C ASN A 29 1.53 -6.17 -23.96
N LYS A 30 1.03 -7.38 -24.31
CA LYS A 30 0.67 -8.44 -23.34
C LYS A 30 1.82 -8.83 -22.41
N THR A 31 3.03 -8.99 -22.95
CA THR A 31 4.22 -9.39 -22.18
C THR A 31 4.66 -8.30 -21.21
N ASN A 32 4.61 -7.05 -21.63
CA ASN A 32 4.98 -5.92 -20.79
C ASN A 32 3.94 -5.72 -19.67
N ASN A 33 2.64 -5.92 -19.95
CA ASN A 33 1.60 -5.82 -18.93
C ASN A 33 1.78 -6.89 -17.84
N LEU A 34 2.16 -8.12 -18.21
CA LEU A 34 2.50 -9.18 -17.27
C LEU A 34 3.67 -8.81 -16.37
N ILE A 35 4.75 -8.27 -16.93
CA ILE A 35 5.93 -7.85 -16.17
C ILE A 35 5.56 -6.74 -15.18
N VAL A 36 4.85 -5.71 -15.64
CA VAL A 36 4.45 -4.58 -14.77
C VAL A 36 3.50 -5.04 -13.67
N SER A 37 2.54 -5.94 -13.96
CA SER A 37 1.65 -6.53 -12.96
C SER A 37 2.41 -7.33 -11.90
N ALA A 38 3.41 -8.12 -12.31
CA ALA A 38 4.22 -8.92 -11.41
C ALA A 38 5.08 -8.05 -10.48
N VAL A 39 5.68 -6.99 -11.02
CA VAL A 39 6.43 -6.00 -10.23
C VAL A 39 5.50 -5.28 -9.25
N PHE A 40 4.35 -4.81 -9.72
CA PHE A 40 3.36 -4.13 -8.89
C PHE A 40 2.90 -5.02 -7.71
N SER A 41 2.54 -6.27 -7.97
CA SER A 41 2.12 -7.22 -6.94
C SER A 41 3.23 -7.51 -5.92
N SER A 42 4.47 -7.62 -6.39
CA SER A 42 5.65 -7.85 -5.53
C SER A 42 5.92 -6.65 -4.61
N VAL A 43 5.88 -5.42 -5.15
CA VAL A 43 6.08 -4.19 -4.38
C VAL A 43 4.98 -4.00 -3.35
N ILE A 44 3.71 -4.25 -3.71
CA ILE A 44 2.59 -4.18 -2.77
C ILE A 44 2.75 -5.22 -1.67
N SER A 45 3.13 -6.46 -2.00
CA SER A 45 3.36 -7.50 -1.00
C SER A 45 4.44 -7.10 0.01
N CYS A 46 5.57 -6.55 -0.46
CA CYS A 46 6.61 -5.99 0.41
C CYS A 46 6.10 -4.83 1.28
N GLY A 47 5.28 -3.94 0.71
CA GLY A 47 4.65 -2.84 1.44
C GLY A 47 3.75 -3.33 2.58
N ASN A 48 2.88 -4.30 2.32
CA ASN A 48 2.00 -4.90 3.33
C ASN A 48 2.79 -5.56 4.47
N ALA A 49 3.81 -6.35 4.14
CA ALA A 49 4.67 -6.96 5.15
C ALA A 49 5.33 -5.90 6.05
N SER A 50 5.76 -4.78 5.47
CA SER A 50 6.32 -3.66 6.25
C SER A 50 5.30 -2.94 7.13
N LEU A 51 4.04 -2.82 6.66
CA LEU A 51 2.93 -2.27 7.45
C LEU A 51 2.61 -3.16 8.64
N ASP A 52 2.45 -4.47 8.45
CA ASP A 52 2.15 -5.40 9.54
C ASP A 52 3.21 -5.33 10.63
N CYS A 53 4.49 -5.29 10.23
CA CYS A 53 5.57 -5.18 11.18
C CYS A 53 5.55 -3.82 11.92
N LEU A 54 5.25 -2.71 11.23
CA LEU A 54 5.11 -1.38 11.83
C LEU A 54 3.93 -1.30 12.82
N ILE A 55 2.78 -1.87 12.45
CA ILE A 55 1.59 -1.94 13.32
C ILE A 55 1.96 -2.61 14.64
N THR A 56 2.67 -3.74 14.59
CA THR A 56 3.07 -4.45 15.82
C THR A 56 4.09 -3.70 16.69
N GLU A 57 4.84 -2.75 16.12
CA GLU A 57 5.79 -1.90 16.86
C GLU A 57 5.14 -0.65 17.45
N VAL A 58 4.09 -0.13 16.82
CA VAL A 58 3.38 1.08 17.28
C VAL A 58 2.42 0.76 18.45
N PHE A 59 1.84 -0.44 18.49
CA PHE A 59 0.90 -0.81 19.55
C PHE A 59 1.63 -1.42 20.77
N PRO A 60 1.32 -0.96 22.00
CA PRO A 60 1.90 -1.53 23.22
C PRO A 60 1.46 -2.99 23.43
N THR A 61 2.26 -3.77 24.16
CA THR A 61 2.16 -5.24 24.30
C THR A 61 0.76 -5.73 24.68
N ASN A 62 0.06 -4.99 25.54
CA ASN A 62 -1.28 -5.34 26.02
C ASN A 62 -2.41 -5.09 25.01
N LEU A 63 -2.18 -4.23 24.01
CA LEU A 63 -3.19 -3.83 23.02
C LEU A 63 -2.84 -4.24 21.57
N ARG A 64 -1.67 -4.88 21.37
CA ARG A 64 -1.18 -5.27 20.05
C ARG A 64 -2.16 -6.16 19.28
N ALA A 65 -2.76 -7.15 19.94
CA ALA A 65 -3.72 -8.05 19.28
C ALA A 65 -4.96 -7.29 18.77
N THR A 66 -5.51 -6.39 19.58
CA THR A 66 -6.69 -5.58 19.23
C THR A 66 -6.35 -4.57 18.13
N GLY A 67 -5.20 -3.90 18.21
CA GLY A 67 -4.75 -2.95 17.18
C GLY A 67 -4.54 -3.59 15.81
N VAL A 68 -3.93 -4.78 15.77
CA VAL A 68 -3.78 -5.57 14.54
C VAL A 68 -5.15 -6.01 14.01
N ALA A 69 -6.04 -6.49 14.89
CA ALA A 69 -7.38 -6.92 14.47
C ALA A 69 -8.19 -5.77 13.84
N ILE A 70 -8.20 -4.58 14.45
CA ILE A 70 -8.89 -3.41 13.91
C ILE A 70 -8.28 -3.01 12.54
N SER A 71 -6.95 -3.03 12.43
CA SER A 71 -6.25 -2.72 11.19
C SER A 71 -6.59 -3.72 10.08
N MET A 72 -6.69 -5.01 10.38
CA MET A 72 -7.14 -6.03 9.43
C MET A 72 -8.59 -5.83 9.00
N VAL A 73 -9.49 -5.50 9.93
CA VAL A 73 -10.90 -5.20 9.60
C VAL A 73 -10.98 -4.01 8.66
N ALA A 74 -10.23 -2.93 8.95
CA ALA A 74 -10.14 -1.76 8.08
C ALA A 74 -9.58 -2.11 6.70
N ALA A 75 -8.51 -2.91 6.63
CA ALA A 75 -7.91 -3.36 5.38
C ALA A 75 -8.90 -4.19 4.54
N ARG A 76 -9.68 -5.06 5.17
CA ARG A 76 -10.73 -5.87 4.49
C ARG A 76 -11.86 -5.00 3.97
N LEU A 77 -12.35 -4.05 4.78
CA LEU A 77 -13.37 -3.10 4.34
C LEU A 77 -12.89 -2.24 3.16
N GLY A 78 -11.64 -1.76 3.22
CA GLY A 78 -10.99 -1.05 2.12
C GLY A 78 -10.93 -1.88 0.84
N GLY A 79 -10.58 -3.16 0.94
CA GLY A 79 -10.58 -4.09 -0.19
C GLY A 79 -11.97 -4.31 -0.81
N ILE A 80 -13.01 -4.44 0.03
CA ILE A 80 -14.39 -4.59 -0.45
C ILE A 80 -14.85 -3.33 -1.19
N ILE A 81 -14.70 -2.16 -0.55
CA ILE A 81 -15.10 -0.88 -1.14
C ILE A 81 -14.31 -0.62 -2.43
N GLY A 82 -12.99 -0.83 -2.40
CA GLY A 82 -12.12 -0.65 -3.56
C GLY A 82 -12.51 -1.53 -4.73
N ASN A 83 -12.79 -2.81 -4.50
CA ASN A 83 -13.19 -3.73 -5.57
C ASN A 83 -14.56 -3.34 -6.17
N VAL A 84 -15.53 -2.95 -5.34
CA VAL A 84 -16.85 -2.50 -5.82
C VAL A 84 -16.74 -1.22 -6.65
N VAL A 85 -15.95 -0.24 -6.20
CA VAL A 85 -15.73 1.02 -6.92
C VAL A 85 -15.00 0.76 -8.26
N ILE A 86 -13.95 -0.06 -8.25
CA ILE A 86 -13.22 -0.42 -9.48
C ILE A 86 -14.13 -1.18 -10.45
N ALA A 87 -14.93 -2.14 -9.96
CA ALA A 87 -15.87 -2.89 -10.78
C ALA A 87 -16.93 -2.00 -11.43
N ALA A 88 -17.50 -1.04 -10.69
CA ALA A 88 -18.47 -0.09 -11.21
C ALA A 88 -17.88 0.85 -12.28
N LEU A 89 -16.62 1.26 -12.13
CA LEU A 89 -15.96 2.17 -13.06
C LEU A 89 -15.37 1.49 -14.30
N LEU A 90 -15.00 0.21 -14.19
CA LEU A 90 -14.56 -0.60 -15.33
C LEU A 90 -15.62 -0.67 -16.44
N ASP A 91 -16.90 -0.61 -16.08
CA ASP A 91 -18.02 -0.67 -17.02
C ASP A 91 -18.22 0.63 -17.82
N THR A 92 -17.72 1.76 -17.33
CA THR A 92 -17.98 3.09 -17.93
C THR A 92 -16.74 3.81 -18.49
N TYR A 93 -15.53 3.60 -17.93
CA TYR A 93 -14.31 4.29 -18.39
C TYR A 93 -13.03 3.44 -18.22
N CYS A 94 -12.44 3.04 -19.35
CA CYS A 94 -11.23 2.21 -19.43
C CYS A 94 -9.97 2.77 -18.68
N PRO A 95 -9.71 4.10 -18.61
CA PRO A 95 -8.54 4.63 -17.89
C PRO A 95 -8.81 5.07 -16.44
N ALA A 96 -10.06 5.10 -15.98
CA ALA A 96 -10.42 5.62 -14.67
C ALA A 96 -9.89 4.81 -13.47
N PRO A 97 -9.83 3.46 -13.51
CA PRO A 97 -9.34 2.65 -12.38
C PRO A 97 -7.88 2.96 -12.02
N THR A 98 -7.05 3.16 -13.04
CA THR A 98 -5.62 3.43 -12.88
C THR A 98 -5.37 4.74 -12.16
N PHE A 99 -6.17 5.77 -12.46
CA PHE A 99 -6.06 7.08 -11.83
C PHE A 99 -6.45 7.02 -10.35
N ILE A 100 -7.50 6.27 -10.02
CA ILE A 100 -7.95 6.09 -8.63
C ILE A 100 -6.90 5.34 -7.81
N VAL A 101 -6.34 4.26 -8.35
CA VAL A 101 -5.27 3.50 -7.67
C VAL A 101 -4.05 4.38 -7.46
N ALA A 102 -3.64 5.17 -8.45
CA ALA A 102 -2.53 6.10 -8.32
C ALA A 102 -2.76 7.15 -7.21
N VAL A 103 -3.96 7.75 -7.15
CA VAL A 103 -4.33 8.73 -6.11
C VAL A 103 -4.41 8.10 -4.72
N LEU A 104 -4.95 6.88 -4.61
CA LEU A 104 -4.98 6.11 -3.36
C LEU A 104 -3.57 5.78 -2.86
N LEU A 105 -2.68 5.33 -3.74
CA LEU A 105 -1.29 5.06 -3.35
C LEU A 105 -0.53 6.34 -3.01
N ALA A 106 -0.74 7.43 -3.74
CA ALA A 106 -0.11 8.72 -3.47
C ALA A 106 -0.56 9.29 -2.11
N SER A 107 -1.87 9.28 -1.84
CA SER A 107 -2.43 9.72 -0.54
C SER A 107 -1.98 8.82 0.61
N GLY A 108 -1.93 7.51 0.41
CA GLY A 108 -1.39 6.56 1.39
C GLY A 108 0.09 6.82 1.69
N GLY A 109 0.92 7.01 0.67
CA GLY A 109 2.33 7.36 0.82
C GLY A 109 2.53 8.72 1.52
N LEU A 110 1.68 9.71 1.22
CA LEU A 110 1.71 11.02 1.87
C LEU A 110 1.31 10.93 3.36
N MET A 111 0.30 10.15 3.70
CA MET A 111 -0.04 9.85 5.10
C MET A 111 1.12 9.16 5.84
N CYS A 112 1.83 8.26 5.16
CA CYS A 112 3.02 7.62 5.72
C CYS A 112 4.14 8.64 5.99
N LEU A 113 4.27 9.71 5.20
CA LEU A 113 5.21 10.80 5.46
C LEU A 113 4.83 11.63 6.70
N PHE A 114 3.54 11.80 6.96
CA PHE A 114 3.04 12.48 8.17
C PHE A 114 3.21 11.66 9.45
N LEU A 115 3.38 10.33 9.35
CA LEU A 115 3.60 9.50 10.53
C LEU A 115 4.94 9.87 11.18
N PRO A 116 4.98 10.26 12.47
CA PRO A 116 6.23 10.60 13.16
C PRO A 116 7.19 9.41 13.10
N ASN A 117 8.49 9.72 13.04
CA ASN A 117 9.53 8.71 12.90
C ASN A 117 9.56 7.81 14.15
N THR A 118 8.82 6.70 14.15
CA THR A 118 8.92 5.64 15.18
C THR A 118 10.20 4.80 15.00
N THR A 119 11.26 5.41 14.45
CA THR A 119 12.58 4.83 14.40
C THR A 119 13.15 4.95 15.82
N ARG A 120 13.09 3.85 16.58
CA ARG A 120 13.72 3.65 17.90
C ARG A 120 13.07 4.34 19.11
N GLN A 121 11.84 3.96 19.44
CA GLN A 121 11.51 3.81 20.85
C GLN A 121 10.98 2.41 21.06
N ALA A 122 11.85 1.52 21.57
CA ALA A 122 11.36 0.42 22.36
C ALA A 122 10.59 1.07 23.52
N LEU A 123 9.26 1.00 23.51
CA LEU A 123 8.49 1.27 24.71
C LEU A 123 8.89 0.18 25.70
N GLN A 124 9.74 0.57 26.65
CA GLN A 124 9.99 -0.19 27.87
C GLN A 124 8.68 -0.41 28.62
#